data_AF-A0AB39T6H3-F1
#
_entry.id   AF-A0AB39T6H3-F1
#
_cell.length_a   1.000
_cell.length_b   1.000
_cell.length_c   1.000
_cell.angle_alpha   90.00
_cell.angle_beta   90.00
_cell.angle_gamma   90.00
#
_symmetry.space_group_name_H-M   'P 1'
#
loop_
_entity.id
_entity.type
_entity.pdbx_description
1 polymer ?
#
loop_
_entity_poly.entity_id
_entity_poly.type
_entity_poly.pdbx_seq_one_letter_code
_entity_poly.pdbx_strand_id
1 'polypeptide(L)'
;MANAREALLDAALAALAHRPWSAVRMADLAASARVSRQTLYNEFGSKEGLARALVRREADAYLQGVRHLLASPAPPERKLVAVAEWIVARAAVRPILRALLTGAWNERLPQPRPVRPGARLAPVPAQRRADAGPPAPGELVAEAAAAAGEQWAAGCELALRIALSHVVAPVLPVPPQCAEPESWSPMTPTITRLMETILSVETRSPRKTIP
;
A
#
# COMPACT_ATOMS: atom_id res chain seq x y z
N MET A 1 -8.72 26.87 4.00
CA MET A 1 -7.74 26.94 2.88
C MET A 1 -6.64 25.92 3.16
N ALA A 2 -6.22 25.14 2.16
CA ALA A 2 -5.06 24.26 2.33
C ALA A 2 -3.83 25.11 2.66
N ASN A 3 -3.01 24.68 3.62
CA ASN A 3 -1.76 25.37 3.91
C ASN A 3 -0.78 25.21 2.71
N ALA A 4 0.23 26.08 2.62
CA ALA A 4 1.16 26.10 1.49
C ALA A 4 1.83 24.73 1.23
N ARG A 5 2.10 23.96 2.29
CA ARG A 5 2.67 22.62 2.22
C ARG A 5 1.75 21.65 1.50
N GLU A 6 0.48 21.57 1.90
CA GLU A 6 -0.50 20.68 1.25
C GLU A 6 -0.74 21.07 -0.21
N ALA A 7 -0.86 22.38 -0.50
CA ALA A 7 -1.01 22.86 -1.88
C ALA A 7 0.17 22.43 -2.78
N LEU A 8 1.40 22.46 -2.26
CA LEU A 8 2.59 22.00 -2.96
C LEU A 8 2.61 20.47 -3.16
N LEU A 9 2.20 19.70 -2.17
CA LEU A 9 2.11 18.24 -2.27
C LEU A 9 1.02 17.82 -3.27
N ASP A 10 -0.11 18.53 -3.31
CA ASP A 10 -1.18 18.31 -4.28
C ASP A 10 -0.73 18.66 -5.71
N ALA A 11 -0.03 19.79 -5.89
CA ALA A 11 0.57 20.14 -7.17
C ALA A 11 1.59 19.07 -7.64
N ALA A 12 2.37 18.50 -6.71
CA ALA A 12 3.31 17.43 -7.01
C ALA A 12 2.60 16.13 -7.44
N LEU A 13 1.53 15.72 -6.74
CA LEU A 13 0.72 14.56 -7.15
C LEU A 13 0.08 14.78 -8.53
N ALA A 14 -0.50 15.96 -8.77
CA ALA A 14 -1.09 16.30 -10.06
C ALA A 14 -0.06 16.24 -11.19
N ALA A 15 1.16 16.74 -10.95
CA ALA A 15 2.24 16.66 -11.94
C ALA A 15 2.63 15.21 -12.29
N LEU A 16 2.63 14.30 -11.30
CA LEU A 16 2.97 12.87 -11.52
C LEU A 16 1.96 12.14 -12.42
N ALA A 17 0.72 12.65 -12.55
CA ALA A 17 -0.26 12.10 -13.48
C ALA A 17 0.16 12.28 -14.95
N HIS A 18 0.94 13.32 -15.25
CA HIS A 18 1.28 13.70 -16.62
C HIS A 18 2.73 13.42 -17.01
N ARG A 19 3.67 13.42 -16.05
CA ARG A 19 5.11 13.30 -16.34
C ARG A 19 5.84 12.48 -15.26
N PRO A 20 6.95 11.80 -15.61
CA PRO A 20 7.78 11.11 -14.62
C PRO A 20 8.38 12.09 -13.60
N TRP A 21 8.67 11.61 -12.39
CA TRP A 21 9.25 12.40 -11.31
C TRP A 21 10.53 13.13 -11.72
N SER A 22 11.39 12.50 -12.52
CA SER A 22 12.62 13.11 -13.04
C SER A 22 12.36 14.44 -13.78
N ALA A 23 11.27 14.53 -14.54
CA ALA A 23 10.87 15.70 -15.31
C ALA A 23 10.13 16.79 -14.49
N VAL A 24 9.73 16.50 -13.25
CA VAL A 24 9.05 17.47 -12.38
C VAL A 24 10.03 18.56 -11.93
N ARG A 25 9.70 19.84 -12.18
CA ARG A 25 10.53 20.99 -11.78
C ARG A 25 9.93 21.71 -10.59
N MET A 26 10.76 22.05 -9.60
CA MET A 26 10.35 22.78 -8.39
C MET A 26 9.69 24.13 -8.72
N ALA A 27 10.22 24.85 -9.71
CA ALA A 27 9.65 26.13 -10.14
C ALA A 27 8.20 26.00 -10.65
N ASP A 28 7.92 24.98 -11.46
CA ASP A 28 6.57 24.71 -11.99
C ASP A 28 5.59 24.36 -10.87
N LEU A 29 6.06 23.61 -9.86
CA LEU A 29 5.26 23.25 -8.70
C LEU A 29 4.90 24.48 -7.85
N ALA A 30 5.86 25.35 -7.58
CA ALA A 30 5.61 26.60 -6.86
C ALA A 30 4.58 27.48 -7.59
N ALA A 31 4.73 27.64 -8.91
CA ALA A 31 3.78 28.37 -9.74
C ALA A 31 2.37 27.74 -9.70
N SER A 32 2.28 26.41 -9.86
CA SER A 32 1.00 25.69 -9.85
C SER A 32 0.29 25.79 -8.51
N ALA A 33 1.04 25.72 -7.40
CA ALA A 33 0.53 25.88 -6.04
C ALA A 33 0.31 27.34 -5.62
N ARG A 34 0.61 28.31 -6.50
CA ARG A 34 0.52 29.76 -6.23
C ARG A 34 1.31 30.22 -5.00
N VAL A 35 2.50 29.66 -4.83
CA VAL A 35 3.44 30.04 -3.76
C VAL A 35 4.77 30.47 -4.35
N SER A 36 5.56 31.21 -3.57
CA SER A 36 6.91 31.58 -4.00
C SER A 36 7.84 30.37 -4.03
N ARG A 37 8.88 30.40 -4.88
CA ARG A 37 9.94 29.38 -4.87
C ARG A 37 10.61 29.30 -3.50
N GLN A 38 10.85 30.43 -2.84
CA GLN A 38 11.42 30.50 -1.50
C GLN A 38 10.55 29.76 -0.49
N THR A 39 9.23 29.93 -0.53
CA THR A 39 8.29 29.19 0.33
C THR A 39 8.44 27.68 0.13
N LEU A 40 8.46 27.22 -1.13
CA LEU A 40 8.64 25.81 -1.45
C LEU A 40 9.98 25.25 -0.91
N TYR A 41 11.08 25.99 -1.06
CA TYR A 41 12.38 25.57 -0.53
C TYR A 41 12.43 25.63 1.00
N ASN A 42 11.72 26.57 1.63
CA ASN A 42 11.61 26.61 3.09
C ASN A 42 10.84 25.40 3.64
N GLU A 43 9.79 24.96 2.93
CA GLU A 43 8.96 23.83 3.33
C GLU A 43 9.65 22.47 3.18
N PHE A 44 10.40 22.28 2.09
CA PHE A 44 10.91 20.96 1.72
C PHE A 44 12.43 20.88 1.60
N GLY A 45 13.13 22.02 1.55
CA GLY A 45 14.59 22.12 1.38
C GLY A 45 15.08 21.76 -0.02
N SER A 46 14.60 20.66 -0.59
CA SER A 46 15.05 20.13 -1.89
C SER A 46 13.95 19.31 -2.56
N LYS A 47 14.15 18.97 -3.84
CA LYS A 47 13.26 18.04 -4.56
C LYS A 47 13.20 16.67 -3.86
N GLU A 48 14.30 16.22 -3.28
CA GLU A 48 14.35 14.98 -2.50
C GLU A 48 13.56 15.09 -1.19
N GLY A 49 13.63 16.24 -0.52
CA GLY A 49 12.81 16.50 0.67
C GLY A 49 11.32 16.56 0.37
N LEU A 50 10.94 17.08 -0.80
CA LEU A 50 9.56 17.02 -1.31
C LEU A 50 9.14 15.58 -1.61
N ALA A 51 9.99 14.78 -2.26
CA ALA A 51 9.74 13.36 -2.50
C ALA A 51 9.47 12.60 -1.20
N ARG A 52 10.33 12.78 -0.19
CA ARG A 52 10.13 12.20 1.16
C ARG A 52 8.81 12.63 1.77
N ALA A 53 8.46 13.91 1.70
CA ALA A 53 7.21 14.42 2.24
C ALA A 53 5.98 13.85 1.52
N LEU A 54 6.04 13.69 0.20
CA LEU A 54 4.97 13.13 -0.61
C LEU A 54 4.68 11.67 -0.24
N VAL A 55 5.74 10.88 -0.15
CA VAL A 55 5.64 9.47 0.23
C VAL A 55 5.17 9.33 1.68
N ARG A 56 5.69 10.16 2.59
CA ARG A 56 5.23 10.18 3.98
C ARG A 56 3.74 10.52 4.09
N ARG A 57 3.24 11.46 3.30
CA ARG A 57 1.80 11.81 3.28
C ARG A 57 0.93 10.62 2.86
N GLU A 58 1.35 9.85 1.86
CA GLU A 58 0.61 8.64 1.43
C GLU A 58 0.61 7.56 2.51
N ALA A 59 1.74 7.35 3.20
CA ALA A 59 1.83 6.44 4.34
C ALA A 59 0.90 6.87 5.50
N ASP A 60 0.95 8.14 5.88
CA ASP A 60 0.11 8.68 6.95
C ASP A 60 -1.39 8.57 6.60
N ALA A 61 -1.76 8.86 5.35
CA ALA A 61 -3.14 8.73 4.84
C ALA A 61 -3.62 7.27 4.80
N TYR A 62 -2.75 6.33 4.45
CA TYR A 62 -3.03 4.90 4.50
C TYR A 62 -3.36 4.45 5.94
N LEU A 63 -2.47 4.75 6.89
CA LEU A 63 -2.63 4.38 8.29
C LEU A 63 -3.87 5.01 8.92
N GLN A 64 -4.15 6.28 8.58
CA GLN A 64 -5.34 6.97 9.07
C GLN A 64 -6.63 6.33 8.52
N GLY A 65 -6.65 5.93 7.26
CA GLY A 65 -7.82 5.28 6.68
C GLY A 65 -8.09 3.88 7.27
N VAL A 66 -7.04 3.08 7.51
CA VAL A 66 -7.17 1.80 8.22
C VAL A 66 -7.74 2.03 9.62
N ARG A 67 -7.17 2.96 10.41
CA ARG A 67 -7.68 3.32 11.74
C ARG A 67 -9.15 3.73 11.70
N HIS A 68 -9.54 4.54 10.72
CA HIS A 68 -10.92 4.99 10.58
C HIS A 68 -11.89 3.83 10.32
N LEU A 69 -11.54 2.90 9.43
CA LEU A 69 -12.38 1.72 9.14
C LEU A 69 -12.49 0.79 10.35
N LEU A 70 -11.39 0.57 11.07
CA LEU A 70 -11.38 -0.26 12.29
C LEU A 70 -12.16 0.39 13.45
N ALA A 71 -12.25 1.72 13.49
CA ALA A 71 -13.03 2.47 14.49
C ALA A 71 -14.55 2.49 14.20
N SER A 72 -15.01 2.00 13.05
CA SER A 72 -16.44 1.97 12.69
C SER A 72 -17.28 1.13 13.68
N PRO A 73 -18.60 1.38 13.81
CA PRO A 73 -19.47 0.58 14.67
C PRO A 73 -19.96 -0.71 13.98
N ALA A 74 -19.05 -1.51 13.43
CA ALA A 74 -19.34 -2.77 12.74
C ALA A 74 -18.75 -3.99 13.48
N PRO A 75 -19.26 -5.21 13.24
CA PRO A 75 -18.62 -6.44 13.68
C PRO A 75 -17.17 -6.53 13.18
N PRO A 76 -16.23 -7.11 13.96
CA PRO A 76 -14.82 -7.21 13.60
C PRO A 76 -14.57 -7.79 12.20
N GLU A 77 -15.26 -8.85 11.84
CA GLU A 77 -15.10 -9.53 10.55
C GLU A 77 -15.42 -8.60 9.38
N ARG A 78 -16.49 -7.81 9.51
CA ARG A 78 -16.88 -6.82 8.49
C ARG A 78 -15.86 -5.68 8.37
N LYS A 79 -15.25 -5.26 9.49
CA LYS A 79 -14.18 -4.25 9.47
C LYS A 79 -12.96 -4.75 8.71
N LEU A 80 -12.56 -6.00 8.94
CA LEU A 80 -11.39 -6.59 8.29
C LEU A 80 -11.59 -6.70 6.77
N VAL A 81 -12.77 -7.12 6.32
CA VAL A 81 -13.13 -7.14 4.89
C VAL A 81 -13.10 -5.73 4.31
N ALA A 82 -13.73 -4.75 4.98
CA ALA A 82 -13.75 -3.37 4.52
C ALA A 82 -12.34 -2.75 4.41
N VAL A 83 -11.45 -3.06 5.36
CA VAL A 83 -10.03 -2.68 5.29
C VAL A 83 -9.37 -3.30 4.06
N ALA A 84 -9.52 -4.60 3.84
CA ALA A 84 -8.91 -5.28 2.71
C ALA A 84 -9.38 -4.70 1.35
N GLU A 85 -10.68 -4.54 1.15
CA GLU A 85 -11.26 -3.96 -0.06
C GLU A 85 -10.79 -2.52 -0.29
N TRP A 86 -10.77 -1.71 0.76
CA TRP A 86 -10.32 -0.32 0.69
C TRP A 86 -8.85 -0.21 0.29
N ILE A 87 -7.98 -1.09 0.79
CA ILE A 87 -6.56 -1.12 0.42
C ILE A 87 -6.39 -1.44 -1.06
N VAL A 88 -7.06 -2.49 -1.55
CA VAL A 88 -7.01 -2.89 -2.96
C VAL A 88 -7.48 -1.74 -3.86
N ALA A 89 -8.63 -1.15 -3.55
CA ALA A 89 -9.18 -0.03 -4.31
C ALA A 89 -8.26 1.19 -4.31
N ARG A 90 -7.69 1.56 -3.16
CA ARG A 90 -6.79 2.72 -3.06
C ARG A 90 -5.47 2.50 -3.78
N ALA A 91 -4.86 1.33 -3.64
CA ALA A 91 -3.59 1.02 -4.30
C ALA A 91 -3.73 1.02 -5.83
N ALA A 92 -4.92 0.72 -6.37
CA ALA A 92 -5.19 0.78 -7.81
C ALA A 92 -5.11 2.22 -8.38
N VAL A 93 -5.52 3.22 -7.60
CA VAL A 93 -5.61 4.63 -8.06
C VAL A 93 -4.53 5.55 -7.47
N ARG A 94 -3.70 5.04 -6.55
CA ARG A 94 -2.61 5.78 -5.88
C ARG A 94 -1.27 5.07 -6.13
N PRO A 95 -0.53 5.43 -7.20
CA PRO A 95 0.72 4.75 -7.57
C PRO A 95 1.81 4.79 -6.49
N ILE A 96 1.93 5.90 -5.74
CA ILE A 96 2.90 6.01 -4.63
C ILE A 96 2.53 5.07 -3.49
N LEU A 97 1.25 4.99 -3.13
CA LEU A 97 0.78 4.05 -2.11
C LEU A 97 1.03 2.60 -2.54
N ARG A 98 0.75 2.26 -3.80
CA ARG A 98 1.06 0.93 -4.34
C ARG A 98 2.56 0.61 -4.20
N ALA A 99 3.44 1.54 -4.58
CA ALA A 99 4.88 1.35 -4.46
C ALA A 99 5.34 1.22 -3.00
N LEU A 100 4.76 2.01 -2.08
CA LEU A 100 4.99 1.90 -0.64
C LEU A 100 4.62 0.53 -0.07
N LEU A 101 3.45 0.02 -0.45
CA LEU A 101 2.89 -1.22 0.08
C LEU A 101 3.56 -2.48 -0.49
N THR A 102 4.15 -2.39 -1.68
CA THR A 102 4.72 -3.54 -2.40
C THR A 102 6.24 -3.49 -2.53
N GLY A 103 6.87 -2.34 -2.25
CA GLY A 103 8.26 -2.07 -2.57
C GLY A 103 8.54 -1.89 -4.08
N ALA A 104 7.54 -2.01 -4.94
CA ALA A 104 7.68 -1.94 -6.39
C ALA A 104 7.69 -0.49 -6.90
N TRP A 105 8.82 0.18 -6.74
CA TRP A 105 9.08 1.51 -7.31
C TRP A 105 9.38 1.43 -8.81
N ASN A 106 9.06 2.48 -9.55
CA ASN A 106 9.41 2.63 -10.96
C ASN A 106 9.96 4.04 -11.24
N GLU A 107 10.55 4.23 -12.42
CA GLU A 107 11.19 5.48 -12.85
C GLU A 107 10.25 6.71 -12.88
N ARG A 108 8.93 6.50 -12.92
CA ARG A 108 7.96 7.60 -12.91
C ARG A 108 7.73 8.15 -11.51
N LEU A 109 7.99 7.37 -10.46
CA LEU A 109 7.69 7.73 -9.08
C LEU A 109 8.90 8.33 -8.37
N PRO A 110 8.67 9.20 -7.36
CA PRO A 110 9.73 9.55 -6.44
C PRO A 110 10.05 8.33 -5.57
N GLN A 111 11.25 7.77 -5.71
CA GLN A 111 11.77 6.77 -4.77
C GLN A 111 12.70 7.48 -3.77
N PRO A 112 12.17 8.03 -2.67
CA PRO A 112 12.96 8.85 -1.77
C PRO A 112 13.95 8.01 -0.98
N ARG A 113 15.16 8.51 -0.86
CA ARG A 113 16.17 7.97 0.05
C ARG A 113 16.05 8.63 1.42
N PRO A 114 16.14 7.85 2.52
CA PRO A 114 16.27 8.42 3.86
C PRO A 114 17.45 9.40 3.91
N VAL A 115 17.33 10.41 4.78
CA VAL A 115 18.47 11.30 5.03
C VAL A 115 19.57 10.49 5.73
N ARG A 116 20.83 10.76 5.36
CA ARG A 116 21.99 10.09 5.97
C ARG A 116 21.98 10.27 7.50
N PRO A 117 22.28 9.23 8.27
CA PRO A 117 22.50 9.36 9.72
C PRO A 117 23.50 10.48 10.01
N GLY A 118 23.20 11.33 11.00
CA GLY A 118 24.05 12.46 11.39
C GLY A 118 23.88 13.75 10.58
N ALA A 119 23.00 13.79 9.58
CA ALA A 119 22.64 15.04 8.92
C ALA A 119 21.91 16.00 9.89
N ARG A 120 22.02 17.31 9.62
CA ARG A 120 21.30 18.33 10.38
C ARG A 120 19.79 18.09 10.27
N LEU A 121 19.12 18.00 11.41
CA LEU A 121 17.67 17.85 11.48
C LEU A 121 16.97 19.07 10.89
N ALA A 122 15.92 18.85 10.09
CA ALA A 122 15.09 19.93 9.59
C ALA A 122 14.40 20.69 10.75
N PRO A 123 14.22 22.01 10.65
CA PRO A 123 13.54 22.79 11.68
C PRO A 123 12.03 22.49 11.75
N VAL A 124 11.43 22.09 10.63
CA VAL A 124 9.99 21.79 10.53
C VAL A 124 9.70 20.34 10.99
N PRO A 125 8.82 20.11 11.98
CA PRO A 125 8.52 18.77 12.49
C PRO A 125 8.04 17.78 11.42
N ALA A 126 7.17 18.22 10.51
CA ALA A 126 6.70 17.40 9.39
C ALA A 126 7.85 16.99 8.46
N GLN A 127 8.81 17.89 8.23
CA GLN A 127 9.99 17.59 7.43
C GLN A 127 10.93 16.61 8.15
N ARG A 128 11.13 16.75 9.46
CA ARG A 128 11.92 15.77 10.25
C ARG A 128 11.37 14.36 10.14
N ARG A 129 10.04 14.21 10.25
CA ARG A 129 9.39 12.89 10.07
C ARG A 129 9.59 12.35 8.66
N ALA A 130 9.46 13.21 7.64
CA ALA A 130 9.72 12.81 6.27
C ALA A 130 11.19 12.40 6.06
N ASP A 131 12.14 13.09 6.70
CA ASP A 131 13.58 12.85 6.60
C ASP A 131 14.03 11.50 7.17
N ALA A 132 13.26 10.90 8.10
CA ALA A 132 13.46 9.53 8.56
C ALA A 132 13.32 8.50 7.42
N GLY A 133 12.72 8.89 6.30
CA GLY A 133 12.44 8.02 5.16
C GLY A 133 11.05 7.41 5.22
N PRO A 134 10.62 6.76 4.13
CA PRO A 134 9.37 6.03 4.11
C PRO A 134 9.49 4.76 4.98
N PRO A 135 8.41 4.37 5.68
CA PRO A 135 8.37 3.07 6.35
C PRO A 135 8.46 1.94 5.31
N ALA A 136 9.07 0.83 5.71
CA ALA A 136 9.09 -0.38 4.91
C ALA A 136 7.67 -1.00 4.81
N PRO A 137 7.38 -1.81 3.77
CA PRO A 137 6.08 -2.48 3.65
C PRO A 137 5.68 -3.27 4.90
N GLY A 138 6.62 -4.00 5.51
CA GLY A 138 6.37 -4.77 6.73
C GLY A 138 6.05 -3.89 7.95
N GLU A 139 6.69 -2.72 8.06
CA GLU A 139 6.43 -1.76 9.14
C GLU A 139 5.02 -1.16 9.00
N LEU A 140 4.60 -0.84 7.78
CA LEU A 140 3.23 -0.37 7.49
C LEU A 140 2.17 -1.41 7.85
N VAL A 141 2.43 -2.69 7.55
CA VAL A 141 1.52 -3.79 7.93
C VAL A 141 1.45 -3.94 9.45
N ALA A 142 2.60 -3.93 10.13
CA ALA A 142 2.66 -4.04 11.58
C ALA A 142 1.92 -2.88 12.28
N GLU A 143 2.14 -1.64 11.85
CA GLU A 143 1.48 -0.47 12.42
C GLU A 143 -0.04 -0.48 12.14
N ALA A 144 -0.45 -0.88 10.94
CA ALA A 144 -1.87 -1.02 10.59
C ALA A 144 -2.57 -2.15 11.37
N ALA A 145 -1.90 -3.29 11.58
CA ALA A 145 -2.44 -4.40 12.36
C ALA A 145 -2.60 -4.03 13.84
N ALA A 146 -1.63 -3.30 14.41
CA ALA A 146 -1.69 -2.83 15.79
C ALA A 146 -2.91 -1.92 16.07
N ALA A 147 -3.43 -1.22 15.06
CA ALA A 147 -4.63 -0.40 15.19
C ALA A 147 -5.92 -1.19 15.46
N ALA A 148 -5.94 -2.51 15.23
CA ALA A 148 -7.11 -3.37 15.48
C ALA A 148 -7.28 -3.77 16.96
N GLY A 149 -6.29 -3.46 17.81
CA GLY A 149 -6.22 -3.94 19.19
C GLY A 149 -5.76 -5.40 19.27
N GLU A 150 -5.27 -5.80 20.45
CA GLU A 150 -4.60 -7.10 20.65
C GLU A 150 -5.45 -8.30 20.24
N GLN A 151 -6.76 -8.24 20.52
CA GLN A 151 -7.70 -9.34 20.23
C GLN A 151 -7.81 -9.65 18.73
N TRP A 152 -7.63 -8.66 17.85
CA TRP A 152 -7.87 -8.78 16.40
C TRP A 152 -6.63 -8.50 15.55
N ALA A 153 -5.47 -8.26 16.16
CA ALA A 153 -4.23 -7.95 15.47
C ALA A 153 -3.86 -9.01 14.42
N ALA A 154 -3.92 -10.30 14.78
CA ALA A 154 -3.60 -11.40 13.87
C ALA A 154 -4.58 -11.49 12.67
N GLY A 155 -5.88 -11.29 12.92
CA GLY A 155 -6.89 -11.26 11.86
C GLY A 155 -6.72 -10.06 10.93
N CYS A 156 -6.38 -8.90 11.49
CA CYS A 156 -6.06 -7.70 10.72
C CYS A 156 -4.82 -7.90 9.87
N GLU A 157 -3.74 -8.42 10.44
CA GLU A 157 -2.51 -8.74 9.73
C GLU A 157 -2.75 -9.70 8.56
N LEU A 158 -3.58 -10.73 8.75
CA LEU A 158 -3.97 -11.65 7.69
C LEU A 158 -4.76 -10.94 6.57
N ALA A 159 -5.77 -10.14 6.92
CA ALA A 159 -6.55 -9.37 5.96
C ALA A 159 -5.70 -8.39 5.15
N LEU A 160 -4.76 -7.70 5.82
CA LEU A 160 -3.77 -6.82 5.19
C LEU A 160 -2.91 -7.58 4.18
N ARG A 161 -2.37 -8.76 4.56
CA ARG A 161 -1.55 -9.57 3.65
C ARG A 161 -2.32 -10.09 2.45
N ILE A 162 -3.58 -10.51 2.64
CA ILE A 162 -4.44 -10.92 1.53
C ILE A 162 -4.68 -9.75 0.57
N ALA A 163 -5.00 -8.56 1.10
CA ALA A 163 -5.15 -7.37 0.29
C ALA A 163 -3.86 -7.03 -0.48
N LEU A 164 -2.70 -7.10 0.16
CA LEU A 164 -1.41 -6.89 -0.51
C LEU A 164 -1.13 -7.93 -1.60
N SER A 165 -1.49 -9.20 -1.38
CA SER A 165 -1.41 -10.24 -2.41
C SER A 165 -2.23 -9.86 -3.65
N HIS A 166 -3.46 -9.38 -3.46
CA HIS A 166 -4.29 -8.87 -4.56
C HIS A 166 -3.71 -7.62 -5.24
N VAL A 167 -3.05 -6.74 -4.49
CA VAL A 167 -2.38 -5.57 -5.08
C VAL A 167 -1.22 -6.02 -5.97
N VAL A 168 -0.40 -6.96 -5.51
CA VAL A 168 0.76 -7.48 -6.26
C VAL A 168 0.32 -8.31 -7.47
N ALA A 169 -0.66 -9.20 -7.29
CA ALA A 169 -1.22 -10.06 -8.32
C ALA A 169 -2.70 -9.71 -8.57
N PRO A 170 -2.98 -8.60 -9.27
CA PRO A 170 -4.35 -8.21 -9.57
C PRO A 170 -5.01 -9.23 -10.50
N VAL A 171 -6.30 -9.49 -10.29
CA VAL A 171 -7.09 -10.29 -11.23
C VAL A 171 -7.14 -9.53 -12.55
N LEU A 172 -6.55 -10.11 -13.60
CA LEU A 172 -6.72 -9.57 -14.95
C LEU A 172 -8.19 -9.74 -15.34
N PRO A 173 -8.82 -8.75 -15.98
CA PRO A 173 -10.14 -8.96 -16.56
C PRO A 173 -10.05 -10.18 -17.46
N VAL A 174 -10.84 -11.20 -17.17
CA VAL A 174 -10.93 -12.38 -18.04
C VAL A 174 -11.35 -11.84 -19.40
N PRO A 175 -10.53 -11.95 -20.46
CA PRO A 175 -10.98 -11.58 -21.78
C PRO A 175 -12.28 -12.34 -22.05
N PRO A 176 -13.29 -11.75 -22.72
CA PRO A 176 -14.51 -12.47 -23.07
C PRO A 176 -14.06 -13.79 -23.69
N GLN A 177 -14.49 -14.90 -23.07
CA GLN A 177 -13.95 -16.25 -23.28
C GLN A 177 -13.34 -16.38 -24.68
N CYS A 178 -12.01 -16.54 -24.77
CA CYS A 178 -11.49 -17.24 -25.94
C CYS A 178 -12.24 -18.56 -25.94
N ALA A 179 -13.15 -18.76 -26.91
CA ALA A 179 -13.83 -20.03 -27.07
C ALA A 179 -12.75 -21.11 -26.98
N GLU A 180 -12.85 -21.98 -25.97
CA GLU A 180 -11.83 -23.00 -25.78
C GLU A 180 -11.75 -23.79 -27.08
N PRO A 181 -10.58 -23.91 -27.72
CA PRO A 181 -10.45 -24.87 -28.81
C PRO A 181 -10.79 -26.24 -28.20
N GLU A 182 -11.69 -26.99 -28.85
CA GLU A 182 -12.17 -28.31 -28.42
C GLU A 182 -11.02 -29.31 -28.13
N SER A 183 -9.78 -28.99 -28.50
CA SER A 183 -8.58 -29.77 -28.20
C SER A 183 -8.08 -29.66 -26.75
N TRP A 184 -8.60 -28.74 -25.93
CA TRP A 184 -8.22 -28.60 -24.51
C TRP A 184 -9.28 -29.20 -23.58
N SER A 185 -9.65 -30.47 -23.81
CA SER A 185 -10.26 -31.26 -22.74
C SER A 185 -9.35 -31.18 -21.50
N PRO A 186 -9.82 -30.65 -20.37
CA PRO A 186 -8.90 -30.12 -19.39
C PRO A 186 -8.28 -31.26 -18.58
N MET A 187 -6.99 -31.13 -18.25
CA MET A 187 -6.28 -31.97 -17.27
C MET A 187 -6.83 -31.81 -15.83
N THR A 188 -7.86 -30.99 -15.63
CA THR A 188 -8.54 -30.70 -14.36
C THR A 188 -9.00 -31.95 -13.58
N PRO A 189 -9.54 -33.04 -14.16
CA PRO A 189 -9.94 -34.19 -13.36
C PRO A 189 -8.73 -34.94 -12.76
N THR A 190 -7.52 -34.79 -13.33
CA THR A 190 -6.31 -35.40 -12.78
C THR A 190 -5.79 -34.64 -11.55
N ILE A 191 -5.84 -33.31 -11.57
CA ILE A 191 -5.44 -32.47 -10.42
C ILE A 191 -6.44 -32.60 -9.27
N THR A 192 -7.75 -32.57 -9.55
CA THR A 192 -8.78 -32.77 -8.53
C THR A 192 -8.66 -34.14 -7.87
N ARG A 193 -8.41 -35.20 -8.66
CA ARG A 193 -8.21 -36.57 -8.14
C ARG A 193 -6.92 -36.71 -7.31
N LEU A 194 -5.84 -36.02 -7.68
CA LEU A 194 -4.60 -35.99 -6.88
C LEU A 194 -4.79 -35.27 -5.54
N MET A 195 -5.54 -34.17 -5.50
CA MET A 195 -5.84 -33.45 -4.26
C MET A 195 -6.75 -34.25 -3.33
N GLU A 196 -7.79 -34.90 -3.85
CA GLU A 196 -8.65 -35.79 -3.04
C GLU A 196 -7.87 -36.99 -2.49
N THR A 197 -6.95 -37.57 -3.27
CA THR A 197 -6.11 -38.70 -2.84
C THR A 197 -5.15 -38.31 -1.72
N ILE A 198 -4.61 -37.08 -1.74
CA ILE A 198 -3.70 -36.56 -0.71
C ILE A 198 -4.48 -36.21 0.58
N LEU A 199 -5.72 -35.72 0.46
CA LEU A 199 -6.53 -35.28 1.60
C LEU A 199 -7.35 -36.42 2.24
N SER A 200 -7.57 -37.55 1.57
CA SER A 200 -8.26 -38.73 2.13
C SER A 200 -7.39 -39.68 2.96
N VAL A 201 -6.12 -39.35 3.26
CA VAL A 201 -5.34 -40.10 4.27
C VAL A 201 -5.77 -39.62 5.66
N GLU A 202 -6.98 -39.99 6.03
CA GLU A 202 -7.49 -39.88 7.38
C GLU A 202 -6.91 -41.05 8.19
N THR A 203 -6.13 -40.70 9.20
CA THR A 203 -5.54 -41.61 10.18
C THR A 203 -6.65 -42.35 10.92
N ARG A 204 -7.04 -43.54 10.42
CA ARG A 204 -7.75 -44.54 11.24
C ARG A 204 -6.81 -44.98 12.37
N SER A 205 -6.83 -44.23 13.46
CA SER A 205 -6.37 -44.71 14.76
C SER A 205 -7.40 -45.69 15.29
N PRO A 206 -7.08 -47.00 15.44
CA PRO A 206 -8.03 -47.94 16.00
C PRO A 206 -8.13 -47.71 17.51
N ARG A 207 -9.22 -47.07 17.95
CA ARG A 207 -9.75 -47.28 19.30
C ARG A 207 -10.12 -48.76 19.41
N LYS A 208 -9.29 -49.54 20.08
CA LYS A 208 -9.62 -50.91 20.45
C LYS A 208 -10.44 -50.88 21.75
N THR A 209 -11.69 -51.29 21.62
CA THR A 209 -12.66 -51.53 22.66
C THR A 209 -12.17 -52.64 23.60
N ILE A 210 -12.41 -52.42 24.89
CA ILE A 210 -12.23 -53.35 26.02
C ILE A 210 -13.20 -54.55 25.89
N PRO A 211 -12.82 -55.72 26.42
CA PRO A 211 -13.66 -56.33 27.48
C PRO A 211 -12.94 -56.41 28.83
#